data_AF-A0A7J4AAU4-F1
#
_entry.id   AF-A0A7J4AAU4-F1
#
_cell.length_a   1.000
_cell.length_b   1.000
_cell.length_c   1.000
_cell.angle_alpha   90.00
_cell.angle_beta   90.00
_cell.angle_gamma   90.00
#
_symmetry.space_group_name_H-M   'P 1'
#
loop_
_entity.id
_entity.type
_entity.pdbx_description
1 polymer ?
#
loop_
_entity_poly.entity_id
_entity_poly.type
_entity_poly.pdbx_seq_one_letter_code
_entity_poly.pdbx_strand_id
1 'polypeptide(L)'
;MINEEVKKFLEENNLNDFFNKIIYDIISYLNKFNLSFSINYEIFEDFLDKSWTILKIIVSFKNISDYSLFYTWSELCKIKNKIINSSKIVIIARSDE
;
A
#
# COMPACT_ATOMS: atom_id res chain seq x y z
N MET A 1 13.24 -2.66 -1.44
CA MET A 1 13.91 -2.19 -0.22
C MET A 1 13.26 -0.87 0.16
N ILE A 2 12.84 -0.67 1.41
CA ILE A 2 12.18 0.58 1.82
C ILE A 2 13.24 1.70 1.85
N ASN A 3 12.95 2.84 1.22
CA ASN A 3 13.88 3.98 1.23
C ASN A 3 13.90 4.67 2.60
N GLU A 4 14.93 5.48 2.85
CA GLU A 4 15.10 6.18 4.14
C GLU A 4 13.95 7.16 4.45
N GLU A 5 13.37 7.76 3.42
CA GLU A 5 12.24 8.69 3.55
C GLU A 5 10.97 7.99 4.10
N VAL A 6 10.63 6.81 3.58
CA VAL A 6 9.48 6.03 4.08
C VAL A 6 9.74 5.55 5.50
N LYS A 7 10.97 5.11 5.83
CA LYS A 7 11.31 4.73 7.21
C LYS A 7 11.08 5.88 8.19
N LYS A 8 11.62 7.06 7.85
CA LYS A 8 11.45 8.27 8.67
C LYS A 8 9.97 8.63 8.84
N PHE A 9 9.18 8.59 7.76
CA PHE A 9 7.74 8.82 7.83
C PHE A 9 7.04 7.83 8.76
N LEU A 10 7.37 6.54 8.68
CA LEU A 10 6.77 5.51 9.53
C LEU A 10 7.14 5.70 11.01
N GLU A 11 8.38 6.08 11.31
CA GLU A 11 8.86 6.37 12.66
C GLU A 11 8.17 7.62 13.24
N GLU A 12 8.18 8.75 12.53
CA GLU A 12 7.58 10.01 12.99
C GLU A 12 6.08 9.89 13.26
N ASN A 13 5.41 8.97 12.56
CA ASN A 13 3.97 8.74 12.71
C ASN A 13 3.61 7.52 13.58
N ASN A 14 4.59 6.82 14.16
CA ASN A 14 4.40 5.57 14.91
C ASN A 14 3.61 4.50 14.13
N LEU A 15 3.91 4.33 12.84
CA LEU A 15 3.21 3.43 11.91
C LEU A 15 3.98 2.15 11.57
N ASN A 16 5.17 1.91 12.13
CA ASN A 16 6.01 0.77 11.76
C ASN A 16 5.31 -0.60 11.89
N ASP A 17 4.77 -0.93 13.06
CA ASP A 17 4.09 -2.21 13.30
C ASP A 17 2.88 -2.39 12.40
N PHE A 18 2.13 -1.30 12.22
CA PHE A 18 0.96 -1.24 11.36
C PHE A 18 1.32 -1.50 9.90
N PHE A 19 2.32 -0.79 9.40
CA PHE A 19 2.82 -0.94 8.04
C PHE A 19 3.32 -2.36 7.80
N ASN A 20 4.15 -2.91 8.69
CA ASN A 20 4.66 -4.27 8.57
C ASN A 20 3.54 -5.31 8.53
N LYS A 21 2.49 -5.13 9.35
CA LYS A 21 1.32 -6.00 9.33
C LYS A 21 0.52 -5.89 8.04
N ILE A 22 0.28 -4.68 7.53
CA ILE A 22 -0.38 -4.48 6.22
C ILE A 22 0.40 -5.18 5.12
N ILE A 23 1.71 -4.96 5.03
CA ILE A 23 2.55 -5.56 3.98
C ILE A 23 2.52 -7.08 4.07
N TYR A 24 2.61 -7.64 5.27
CA TYR A 24 2.48 -9.08 5.48
C TYR A 24 1.13 -9.62 4.98
N ASP A 25 0.02 -8.99 5.38
CA ASP A 25 -1.33 -9.43 4.99
C ASP A 25 -1.57 -9.30 3.48
N ILE A 26 -1.07 -8.22 2.85
CA ILE A 26 -1.11 -8.02 1.40
C ILE A 26 -0.35 -9.16 0.70
N ILE A 27 0.91 -9.40 1.06
CA ILE A 27 1.74 -10.43 0.44
C ILE A 27 1.12 -11.81 0.60
N SER A 28 0.62 -12.12 1.81
CA SER A 28 -0.08 -13.37 2.10
C SER A 28 -1.31 -13.58 1.22
N TYR A 29 -2.15 -12.54 1.10
CA TYR A 29 -3.32 -12.56 0.23
C TYR A 29 -2.92 -12.78 -1.24
N LEU A 30 -2.00 -11.98 -1.78
CA LEU A 30 -1.63 -12.05 -3.20
C LEU A 30 -0.96 -13.38 -3.57
N ASN A 31 -0.12 -13.92 -2.68
CA ASN A 31 0.51 -15.22 -2.87
C ASN A 31 -0.52 -16.36 -2.85
N LYS A 32 -1.57 -16.27 -2.04
CA LYS A 32 -2.66 -17.26 -2.02
C LYS A 32 -3.33 -17.43 -3.39
N PHE A 33 -3.37 -16.36 -4.18
CA PHE A 33 -3.97 -16.36 -5.52
C PHE A 33 -2.94 -16.48 -6.65
N ASN A 34 -1.66 -16.74 -6.33
CA ASN A 34 -0.56 -16.83 -7.30
C ASN A 34 -0.47 -15.63 -8.25
N LEU A 35 -0.80 -14.43 -7.76
CA LEU A 35 -0.68 -13.21 -8.54
C LEU A 35 0.80 -12.83 -8.70
N SER A 36 1.19 -12.40 -9.90
CA SER A 36 2.52 -11.82 -10.13
C SER A 36 2.45 -10.33 -9.84
N PHE A 37 3.20 -9.87 -8.82
CA PHE A 37 3.14 -8.50 -8.35
C PHE A 37 4.51 -7.95 -7.94
N SER A 38 4.60 -6.62 -7.92
CA SER A 38 5.64 -5.86 -7.23
C SER A 38 5.01 -4.86 -6.28
N ILE A 39 5.71 -4.52 -5.19
CA ILE A 39 5.25 -3.52 -4.22
C ILE A 39 6.28 -2.40 -4.14
N ASN A 40 5.84 -1.18 -4.40
CA ASN A 40 6.61 0.04 -4.23
C ASN A 40 5.97 0.95 -3.18
N TYR A 41 6.77 1.87 -2.65
CA TYR A 41 6.37 2.79 -1.60
C TYR A 41 6.71 4.21 -2.02
N GLU A 42 5.77 5.14 -1.87
CA GLU A 42 5.94 6.54 -2.26
C GLU A 42 5.32 7.44 -1.19
N ILE A 43 6.00 8.52 -0.83
CA ILE A 43 5.42 9.59 -0.02
C ILE A 43 4.80 10.61 -0.95
N PHE A 44 3.52 10.92 -0.71
CA PHE A 44 2.84 12.05 -1.30
C PHE A 44 2.70 13.15 -0.26
N GLU A 45 3.18 14.33 -0.59
CA GLU A 45 3.02 15.56 0.20
C GLU A 45 2.11 16.50 -0.59
N ASP A 46 1.01 16.95 0.02
CA ASP A 46 0.16 17.96 -0.60
C ASP A 46 0.92 19.30 -0.70
N PHE A 47 0.86 19.91 -1.88
CA PHE A 47 1.61 21.14 -2.16
C PHE A 47 1.07 22.35 -1.38
N LEU A 48 -0.22 22.37 -1.06
CA LEU A 48 -0.89 23.47 -0.37
C LEU A 48 -0.90 23.27 1.15
N ASP A 49 -0.97 22.01 1.61
CA ASP A 49 -0.89 21.66 3.02
C ASP A 49 0.12 20.55 3.27
N LYS A 50 1.35 20.94 3.63
CA LYS A 50 2.43 20.00 3.95
C LYS A 50 2.16 19.11 5.16
N SER A 51 1.18 19.44 6.00
CA SER A 51 0.76 18.55 7.09
C SER A 51 0.00 17.32 6.56
N TRP A 52 -0.48 17.39 5.31
CA TRP A 52 -1.06 16.28 4.57
C TRP A 52 0.01 15.53 3.80
N THR A 53 0.70 14.67 4.53
CA THR A 53 1.64 13.69 3.98
C THR A 53 1.08 12.28 4.11
N ILE A 54 1.08 11.52 3.01
CA ILE A 54 0.50 10.19 2.90
C ILE A 54 1.54 9.22 2.33
N LEU A 55 1.65 8.04 2.93
CA LEU A 55 2.37 6.90 2.38
C LEU A 55 1.47 6.12 1.43
N LYS A 56 1.86 6.05 0.16
CA LYS A 56 1.26 5.16 -0.85
C LYS A 56 1.98 3.81 -0.83
N ILE A 57 1.21 2.74 -0.70
CA ILE A 57 1.63 1.37 -0.98
C ILE A 57 1.10 1.04 -2.37
N ILE A 58 2.00 0.97 -3.35
CA ILE A 58 1.67 0.76 -4.76
C ILE A 58 1.93 -0.70 -5.11
N VAL A 59 0.85 -1.46 -5.34
CA VAL A 59 0.91 -2.85 -5.79
C VAL A 59 0.70 -2.87 -7.30
N SER A 60 1.73 -3.26 -8.03
CA SER A 60 1.71 -3.34 -9.49
C SER A 60 1.62 -4.80 -9.93
N PHE A 61 0.63 -5.12 -10.74
CA PHE A 61 0.32 -6.48 -11.20
C PHE A 61 0.74 -6.66 -12.66
N LYS A 62 1.22 -7.85 -13.02
CA LYS A 62 1.47 -8.20 -14.42
C LYS A 62 0.32 -9.04 -14.98
N ASN A 63 -0.14 -8.71 -16.19
CA ASN A 63 -1.14 -9.49 -16.94
C ASN A 63 -2.44 -9.75 -16.14
N ILE A 64 -2.96 -8.74 -15.45
CA ILE A 64 -4.22 -8.85 -14.72
C ILE A 64 -5.34 -8.16 -15.52
N SER A 65 -6.54 -8.75 -15.54
CA SER A 65 -7.71 -8.07 -16.13
C SER A 65 -8.19 -6.93 -15.23
N ASP A 66 -8.82 -5.90 -15.81
CA ASP A 66 -9.41 -4.78 -15.05
C ASP A 66 -10.39 -5.25 -13.97
N TYR A 67 -11.21 -6.26 -14.30
CA TYR A 67 -12.14 -6.85 -13.35
C TYR A 67 -11.41 -7.46 -12.16
N SER A 68 -10.40 -8.31 -12.42
CA SER A 68 -9.59 -8.92 -11.36
C SER A 68 -8.80 -7.87 -10.56
N LEU A 69 -8.33 -6.81 -11.21
CA LEU A 69 -7.65 -5.69 -10.57
C LEU A 69 -8.58 -4.96 -9.58
N PHE A 70 -9.81 -4.65 -9.99
CA PHE A 70 -10.81 -4.00 -9.14
C PHE A 70 -11.12 -4.83 -7.89
N TYR A 71 -11.37 -6.14 -8.04
CA TYR A 71 -11.63 -7.02 -6.90
C TYR A 71 -10.42 -7.12 -5.98
N THR A 72 -9.23 -7.28 -6.56
CA THR A 72 -7.99 -7.33 -5.79
C THR A 72 -7.80 -6.04 -4.99
N TRP A 73 -7.95 -4.88 -5.63
CA TRP A 73 -7.88 -3.58 -4.96
C TRP A 73 -8.86 -3.47 -3.79
N SER A 74 -10.12 -3.91 -3.98
CA SER A 74 -11.13 -3.91 -2.91
C SER A 74 -10.68 -4.73 -1.70
N GLU A 75 -10.12 -5.93 -1.91
CA GLU A 75 -9.59 -6.77 -0.83
C GLU A 75 -8.37 -6.16 -0.15
N LEU A 76 -7.45 -5.53 -0.91
CA LEU A 76 -6.32 -4.82 -0.32
C LEU A 76 -6.77 -3.65 0.56
N CYS A 77 -7.78 -2.88 0.12
CA CYS A 77 -8.39 -1.82 0.92
C CYS A 77 -9.02 -2.37 2.22
N LYS A 78 -9.65 -3.55 2.18
CA LYS A 78 -10.16 -4.22 3.39
C LYS A 78 -9.03 -4.62 4.34
N ILE A 79 -7.89 -5.09 3.82
CA ILE A 79 -6.69 -5.40 4.64
C ILE A 79 -6.23 -4.15 5.38
N LYS A 80 -6.08 -3.01 4.69
CA LYS A 80 -5.74 -1.73 5.32
C LYS A 80 -6.73 -1.38 6.42
N ASN A 81 -8.03 -1.40 6.14
CA ASN A 81 -9.06 -0.87 7.04
C ASN A 81 -9.35 -1.74 8.27
N LYS A 82 -8.92 -3.01 8.29
CA LYS A 82 -9.03 -3.90 9.47
C LYS A 82 -8.17 -3.45 10.65
N ILE A 83 -7.15 -2.66 10.36
CA ILE A 83 -6.20 -2.15 11.31
C ILE A 83 -6.48 -0.64 11.29
N ILE A 84 -6.84 -0.02 12.41
CA ILE A 84 -7.17 1.42 12.65
C ILE A 84 -7.04 2.42 11.47
N ASN A 85 -8.02 3.33 11.38
CA ASN A 85 -8.25 4.41 10.42
C ASN A 85 -7.06 5.38 10.14
N SER A 86 -5.91 4.88 9.71
CA SER A 86 -4.78 5.69 9.29
C SER A 86 -5.08 6.25 7.91
N SER A 87 -5.60 7.48 7.88
CA SER A 87 -5.70 8.31 6.68
C SER A 87 -4.34 8.55 6.02
N LYS A 88 -3.24 8.32 6.77
CA LYS A 88 -1.86 8.52 6.35
C LYS A 88 -1.28 7.39 5.50
N ILE A 89 -1.98 6.26 5.32
CA ILE A 89 -1.56 5.19 4.41
C ILE A 89 -2.66 4.93 3.38
N VAL A 90 -2.31 4.85 2.11
CA VAL A 90 -3.23 4.51 1.02
C VAL A 90 -2.65 3.35 0.22
N ILE A 91 -3.54 2.44 -0.23
CA ILE A 91 -3.16 1.36 -1.13
C ILE A 91 -3.64 1.70 -2.54
N ILE A 92 -2.72 1.61 -3.50
CA ILE A 92 -2.97 1.77 -4.92
C ILE A 92 -2.69 0.42 -5.58
N ALA A 93 -3.64 -0.07 -6.35
CA ALA A 93 -3.46 -1.25 -7.21
C ALA A 93 -3.46 -0.79 -8.66
N ARG A 94 -2.50 -1.25 -9.46
CA ARG A 94 -2.41 -0.95 -10.89
C ARG A 94 -1.94 -2.16 -11.69
N SER A 95 -2.27 -2.21 -12.97
CA SER A 95 -1.65 -3.14 -13.92
C SER A 95 -0.42 -2.46 -14.54
N ASP A 96 0.70 -3.18 -14.59
CA ASP A 96 1.79 -2.86 -15.50
C ASP A 96 1.38 -3.41 -16.87
N GLU A 97 1.16 -2.53 -17.85
CA GLU A 97 0.98 -2.89 -19.26
C GLU A 97 2.29 -3.44 -19.87
#